data_AF-A0A812JQE6-F1
#
_entry.id   AF-A0A812JQE6-F1
#
_cell.length_a   1.000
_cell.length_b   1.000
_cell.length_c   1.000
_cell.angle_alpha   90.00
_cell.angle_beta   90.00
_cell.angle_gamma   90.00
#
_symmetry.space_group_name_H-M   'P 1'
#
loop_
_entity.id
_entity.type
_entity.pdbx_description
1 polymer ?
#
loop_
_entity_poly.entity_id
_entity_poly.type
_entity_poly.pdbx_seq_one_letter_code
_entity_poly.pdbx_strand_id
1 'polypeptide(L)'
;MAFGYRAAELACGRSVRPLPGEDAEGSGTGRVPRNRCSLSTTLRFLQAMASVQAGPFSALQHLLHRVLEHLQELRPHQCFFILQAMSRLRLRHPKAGRILQQLSLAWRALPEKKFVKAANAVAKLDLGKELWAKPLKVALEAWLPRMHGRQLANLKAIAVMELLNEPQAMQTYLEQCESMRNDFWYSRHLQVVEAHVHLLYPELWTSLDDRIRVFLQDVRTAAEESRQRAQEAAQQAAQEESSDSESDNSDSEGFQAEVPSLAPPTFDKQRFSSALHADISRMLTSLGVEHSNKVSAGPVLLDMVHVASMVVVEAAAPWQFYLRSPQITALARRRQEMIQAMGFKVTIIPYFRWDVLKDDAAKAELLRKQLPKEVTSCPASPGGSGHADEAQSSHSRHSI
;
A
#
# COMPACT_ATOMS: atom_id res chain seq x y z
N MET A 1 -23.14 37.79 -7.05
CA MET A 1 -23.90 36.55 -6.82
C MET A 1 -24.43 36.04 -8.16
N ALA A 2 -23.92 34.92 -8.69
CA ALA A 2 -24.56 34.05 -9.69
C ALA A 2 -23.56 33.00 -10.22
N PHE A 3 -23.12 32.05 -9.38
CA PHE A 3 -22.39 30.87 -9.84
C PHE A 3 -23.21 29.61 -9.54
N GLY A 4 -24.30 29.50 -10.29
CA GLY A 4 -25.08 28.27 -10.48
C GLY A 4 -24.89 27.75 -11.90
N TYR A 5 -23.68 27.78 -12.44
CA TYR A 5 -23.39 27.34 -13.81
C TYR A 5 -22.39 26.16 -13.81
N ARG A 6 -22.68 25.18 -14.67
CA ARG A 6 -21.77 24.18 -15.29
C ARG A 6 -21.56 22.79 -14.71
N ALA A 7 -22.28 22.28 -13.71
CA ALA A 7 -22.11 20.85 -13.38
C ALA A 7 -22.46 19.89 -14.54
N ALA A 8 -23.46 20.25 -15.38
CA ALA A 8 -23.85 19.48 -16.56
C ALA A 8 -22.91 19.68 -17.77
N GLU A 9 -22.38 20.90 -18.00
CA GLU A 9 -21.39 21.15 -19.07
C GLU A 9 -20.05 20.43 -18.79
N LEU A 10 -19.65 20.32 -17.53
CA LEU A 10 -18.41 19.63 -17.12
C LEU A 10 -18.51 18.10 -17.29
N ALA A 11 -19.72 17.53 -17.39
CA ALA A 11 -19.95 16.09 -17.56
C ALA A 11 -20.17 15.65 -19.03
N CYS A 12 -20.73 16.51 -19.89
CA CYS A 12 -21.23 16.09 -21.21
C CYS A 12 -20.47 16.62 -22.44
N GLY A 13 -19.41 17.42 -22.29
CA GLY A 13 -18.45 17.70 -23.38
C GLY A 13 -18.97 18.44 -24.63
N ARG A 14 -20.25 18.81 -24.71
CA ARG A 14 -20.78 19.63 -25.80
C ARG A 14 -20.99 21.07 -25.33
N SER A 15 -20.32 22.00 -26.00
CA SER A 15 -20.81 23.38 -26.10
C SER A 15 -22.11 23.30 -26.89
N VAL A 16 -23.24 23.38 -26.20
CA VAL A 16 -24.51 23.64 -26.89
C VAL A 16 -24.42 25.11 -27.30
N ARG A 17 -23.98 25.37 -28.54
CA ARG A 17 -24.27 26.65 -29.17
C ARG A 17 -25.80 26.75 -29.27
N PRO A 18 -26.40 27.88 -28.88
CA PRO A 18 -27.77 28.15 -29.29
C PRO A 18 -27.81 28.08 -30.82
N LEU A 19 -28.75 27.33 -31.38
CA LEU A 19 -29.03 27.42 -32.80
C LEU A 19 -29.49 28.86 -33.08
N PRO A 20 -29.00 29.51 -34.16
CA PRO A 20 -29.46 30.84 -34.52
C PRO A 20 -30.89 30.71 -35.04
N GLY A 21 -31.87 31.25 -34.30
CA GLY A 21 -33.26 31.28 -34.75
C GLY A 21 -34.37 31.21 -33.68
N GLU A 22 -34.07 31.20 -32.38
CA GLU A 22 -35.11 31.24 -31.35
C GLU A 22 -35.14 32.58 -30.62
N ASP A 23 -35.63 33.59 -31.33
CA ASP A 23 -36.34 34.72 -30.73
C ASP A 23 -37.56 34.99 -31.61
N ALA A 24 -38.73 34.53 -31.16
CA ALA A 24 -40.02 35.24 -31.21
C ALA A 24 -41.20 34.25 -31.14
N GLU A 25 -41.97 34.42 -30.08
CA GLU A 25 -43.41 34.13 -30.01
C GLU A 25 -43.87 32.66 -29.92
N GLY A 26 -44.43 32.31 -28.77
CA GLY A 26 -45.22 31.09 -28.59
C GLY A 26 -45.10 30.53 -27.19
N SER A 27 -46.05 30.90 -26.34
CA SER A 27 -46.22 30.40 -24.97
C SER A 27 -46.16 28.86 -24.89
N GLY A 28 -45.05 28.33 -24.41
CA GLY A 28 -44.87 26.91 -24.14
C GLY A 28 -44.09 26.74 -22.85
N THR A 29 -44.71 26.12 -21.86
CA THR A 29 -44.09 25.73 -20.58
C THR A 29 -43.07 24.60 -20.79
N GLY A 30 -41.98 24.88 -21.50
CA GLY A 30 -40.80 24.04 -21.57
C GLY A 30 -39.82 24.44 -20.49
N ARG A 31 -39.98 23.93 -19.26
CA ARG A 31 -38.92 24.06 -18.24
C ARG A 31 -37.67 23.32 -18.75
N VAL A 32 -36.71 24.06 -19.29
CA VAL A 32 -35.34 23.58 -19.49
C VAL A 32 -34.86 22.97 -18.17
N PRO A 33 -34.34 21.72 -18.13
CA PRO A 33 -33.94 21.09 -16.88
C PRO A 33 -32.86 21.96 -16.21
N ARG A 34 -33.19 22.58 -15.08
CA ARG A 34 -32.22 23.29 -14.23
C ARG A 34 -31.39 22.26 -13.46
N ASN A 35 -30.68 21.38 -14.16
CA ASN A 35 -29.73 20.44 -13.56
C ASN A 35 -28.42 21.18 -13.25
N ARG A 36 -28.48 22.11 -12.30
CA ARG A 36 -27.36 22.96 -11.88
C ARG A 36 -26.93 22.53 -10.47
N CYS A 37 -25.87 21.73 -10.37
CA CYS A 37 -25.22 21.47 -9.08
C CYS A 37 -24.24 22.59 -8.75
N SER A 38 -24.20 23.00 -7.48
CA SER A 38 -23.20 23.97 -7.00
C SER A 38 -21.78 23.38 -7.06
N LEU A 39 -20.76 24.23 -7.21
CA LEU A 39 -19.35 23.82 -7.16
C LEU A 39 -19.03 23.05 -5.87
N SER A 40 -19.55 23.48 -4.72
CA SER A 40 -19.36 22.77 -3.46
C SER A 40 -20.00 21.38 -3.48
N THR A 41 -21.16 21.23 -4.11
CA THR A 41 -21.84 19.93 -4.26
C THR A 41 -21.01 19.01 -5.17
N THR A 42 -20.52 19.54 -6.29
CA THR A 42 -19.67 18.82 -7.24
C THR A 42 -18.37 18.34 -6.59
N LEU A 43 -17.69 19.18 -5.81
CA LEU A 43 -16.45 18.81 -5.12
C LEU A 43 -16.67 17.75 -4.03
N ARG A 44 -17.78 17.83 -3.29
CA ARG A 44 -18.16 16.80 -2.30
C ARG A 44 -18.55 15.49 -2.97
N PHE A 45 -19.30 15.55 -4.08
CA PHE A 45 -19.63 14.38 -4.89
C PHE A 45 -18.36 13.71 -5.40
N LEU A 46 -17.44 14.48 -6.00
CA LEU A 46 -16.14 14.00 -6.48
C LEU A 46 -15.36 13.30 -5.36
N GLN A 47 -15.30 13.91 -4.18
CA GLN A 47 -14.65 13.35 -3.00
C GLN A 47 -15.31 12.03 -2.53
N ALA A 48 -16.65 11.96 -2.54
CA ALA A 48 -17.41 10.79 -2.14
C ALA A 48 -17.21 9.64 -3.12
N MET A 49 -17.37 9.89 -4.42
CA MET A 49 -17.17 8.89 -5.47
C MET A 49 -15.73 8.38 -5.51
N ALA A 50 -14.75 9.27 -5.33
CA ALA A 50 -13.35 8.87 -5.20
C ALA A 50 -13.09 7.97 -4.00
N SER A 51 -13.92 8.03 -2.95
CA SER A 51 -13.80 7.17 -1.77
C SER A 51 -14.32 5.76 -2.02
N VAL A 52 -15.40 5.63 -2.79
CA VAL A 52 -15.99 4.33 -3.11
C VAL A 52 -15.07 3.52 -4.03
N GLN A 53 -14.27 4.19 -4.87
CA GLN A 53 -13.40 3.54 -5.87
C GLN A 53 -14.14 2.54 -6.79
N ALA A 54 -15.46 2.63 -6.87
CA ALA A 54 -16.34 1.87 -7.76
C ALA A 54 -17.24 2.86 -8.52
N GLY A 55 -17.44 2.61 -9.82
CA GLY A 55 -18.25 3.45 -10.71
C GLY A 55 -17.53 3.80 -12.02
N PRO A 56 -18.15 4.61 -12.90
CA PRO A 56 -17.60 5.01 -14.19
C PRO A 56 -16.40 5.94 -13.99
N PHE A 57 -15.25 5.32 -13.76
CA PHE A 57 -14.01 5.96 -13.36
C PHE A 57 -13.55 7.02 -14.37
N SER A 58 -13.83 6.79 -15.66
CA SER A 58 -13.60 7.76 -16.74
C SER A 58 -14.40 9.06 -16.56
N ALA A 59 -15.67 8.98 -16.17
CA ALA A 59 -16.52 10.16 -15.94
C ALA A 59 -16.01 10.98 -14.76
N LEU A 60 -15.58 10.32 -13.68
CA LEU A 60 -15.01 10.97 -12.51
C LEU A 60 -13.69 11.67 -12.83
N GLN A 61 -12.84 11.04 -13.65
CA GLN A 61 -11.60 11.64 -14.15
C GLN A 61 -11.88 12.86 -15.04
N HIS A 62 -12.85 12.78 -15.96
CA HIS A 62 -13.23 13.92 -16.79
C HIS A 62 -13.70 15.10 -15.93
N LEU A 63 -14.56 14.84 -14.94
CA LEU A 63 -15.03 15.86 -14.01
C LEU A 63 -13.86 16.50 -13.24
N LEU A 64 -12.94 15.69 -12.72
CA LEU A 64 -11.74 16.19 -12.03
C LEU A 64 -10.86 17.02 -12.96
N HIS A 65 -10.62 16.57 -14.19
CA HIS A 65 -9.84 17.30 -15.19
C HIS A 65 -10.45 18.66 -15.48
N ARG A 66 -11.76 18.71 -15.68
CA ARG A 66 -12.54 19.93 -15.87
C ARG A 66 -12.43 20.89 -14.68
N VAL A 67 -12.56 20.39 -13.45
CA VAL A 67 -12.35 21.21 -12.25
C VAL A 67 -10.92 21.79 -12.20
N LEU A 68 -9.93 21.02 -12.63
CA LEU A 68 -8.53 21.46 -12.68
C LEU A 68 -8.25 22.47 -13.81
N GLU A 69 -9.08 22.57 -14.85
CA GLU A 69 -9.04 23.65 -15.85
C GLU A 69 -9.37 25.00 -15.21
N HIS A 70 -10.31 25.01 -14.26
CA HIS A 70 -10.80 26.20 -13.55
C HIS A 70 -10.14 26.42 -12.18
N LEU A 71 -8.91 25.90 -11.98
CA LEU A 71 -8.22 25.95 -10.68
C LEU A 71 -8.09 27.37 -10.11
N GLN A 72 -7.94 28.39 -10.96
CA GLN A 72 -7.77 29.79 -10.53
C GLN A 72 -9.02 30.40 -9.88
N GLU A 73 -10.19 29.81 -10.13
CA GLU A 73 -11.47 30.27 -9.58
C GLU A 73 -11.74 29.68 -8.19
N LEU A 74 -10.91 28.72 -7.75
CA LEU A 74 -11.11 28.00 -6.51
C LEU A 74 -10.49 28.70 -5.32
N ARG A 75 -11.25 28.79 -4.25
CA ARG A 75 -10.74 29.25 -2.96
C ARG A 75 -9.86 28.17 -2.32
N PRO A 76 -8.87 28.53 -1.50
CA PRO A 76 -7.96 27.55 -0.89
C PRO A 76 -8.67 26.39 -0.17
N HIS A 77 -9.73 26.66 0.60
CA HIS A 77 -10.49 25.60 1.27
C HIS A 77 -11.21 24.64 0.31
N GLN A 78 -11.44 25.03 -0.94
CA GLN A 78 -12.01 24.19 -2.00
C GLN A 78 -10.94 23.29 -2.63
N CYS A 79 -9.71 23.80 -2.77
CA CYS A 79 -8.57 23.08 -3.31
C CYS A 79 -8.21 21.82 -2.52
N PHE A 80 -8.46 21.81 -1.19
CA PHE A 80 -8.29 20.62 -0.36
C PHE A 80 -9.15 19.43 -0.82
N PHE A 81 -10.40 19.66 -1.27
CA PHE A 81 -11.28 18.57 -1.72
C PHE A 81 -10.72 17.89 -2.98
N ILE A 82 -10.07 18.67 -3.84
CA ILE A 82 -9.43 18.19 -5.07
C ILE A 82 -8.22 17.33 -4.73
N LEU A 83 -7.32 17.80 -3.85
CA LEU A 83 -6.19 16.99 -3.38
C LEU A 83 -6.67 15.67 -2.80
N GLN A 84 -7.74 15.70 -2.00
CA GLN A 84 -8.25 14.49 -1.40
C GLN A 84 -8.86 13.54 -2.43
N ALA A 85 -9.62 14.03 -3.40
CA ALA A 85 -10.15 13.23 -4.50
C ALA A 85 -9.01 12.61 -5.33
N MET A 86 -8.04 13.41 -5.75
CA MET A 86 -6.84 12.96 -6.47
C MET A 86 -6.10 11.86 -5.70
N SER A 87 -5.87 12.05 -4.40
CA SER A 87 -5.14 11.07 -3.57
C SER A 87 -5.86 9.72 -3.44
N ARG A 88 -7.19 9.71 -3.46
CA ARG A 88 -8.00 8.48 -3.37
C ARG A 88 -8.06 7.76 -4.71
N LEU A 89 -8.14 8.52 -5.80
CA LEU A 89 -8.06 7.99 -7.16
C LEU A 89 -6.64 7.57 -7.56
N ARG A 90 -5.63 7.88 -6.73
CA ARG A 90 -4.21 7.71 -7.06
C ARG A 90 -3.83 8.45 -8.34
N LEU A 91 -4.44 9.62 -8.59
CA LEU A 91 -4.14 10.45 -9.75
C LEU A 91 -3.11 11.52 -9.37
N ARG A 92 -1.84 11.27 -9.69
CA ARG A 92 -0.78 12.29 -9.62
C ARG A 92 -0.86 13.17 -10.86
N HIS A 93 -1.40 14.39 -10.70
CA HIS A 93 -1.65 15.31 -11.82
C HIS A 93 -0.58 16.43 -11.88
N PRO A 94 -0.11 16.87 -13.06
CA PRO A 94 0.89 17.94 -13.18
C PRO A 94 0.50 19.26 -12.49
N LYS A 95 -0.79 19.58 -12.46
CA LYS A 95 -1.33 20.76 -11.76
C LYS A 95 -1.31 20.66 -10.22
N ALA A 96 -0.89 19.54 -9.63
CA ALA A 96 -0.83 19.37 -8.18
C ALA A 96 0.05 20.44 -7.50
N GLY A 97 1.19 20.80 -8.11
CA GLY A 97 2.05 21.87 -7.60
C GLY A 97 1.35 23.23 -7.51
N ARG A 98 0.49 23.56 -8.50
CA ARG A 98 -0.31 24.80 -8.47
C ARG A 98 -1.36 24.78 -7.35
N ILE A 99 -1.93 23.61 -7.07
CA ILE A 99 -2.86 23.46 -5.93
C ILE A 99 -2.12 23.73 -4.61
N LEU A 100 -0.93 23.17 -4.43
CA LEU A 100 -0.10 23.43 -3.24
C LEU A 100 0.28 24.90 -3.13
N GLN A 101 0.63 25.53 -4.25
CA GLN A 101 0.92 26.97 -4.29
C GLN A 101 -0.26 27.80 -3.80
N GLN A 102 -1.48 27.54 -4.28
CA GLN A 102 -2.68 28.25 -3.81
C GLN A 102 -2.99 28.00 -2.32
N LEU A 103 -2.63 26.83 -1.79
CA LEU A 103 -2.83 26.47 -0.39
C LEU A 103 -1.73 27.00 0.55
N SER A 104 -0.60 27.46 0.01
CA SER A 104 0.61 27.82 0.76
C SER A 104 0.37 28.76 1.94
N LEU A 105 -0.51 29.75 1.77
CA LEU A 105 -0.86 30.74 2.80
C LEU A 105 -2.10 30.37 3.61
N ALA A 106 -2.81 29.30 3.23
CA ALA A 106 -4.10 28.94 3.80
C ALA A 106 -4.03 27.73 4.75
N TRP A 107 -2.89 27.05 4.84
CA TRP A 107 -2.71 25.84 5.65
C TRP A 107 -3.15 26.02 7.11
N ARG A 108 -2.69 27.10 7.75
CA ARG A 108 -3.02 27.44 9.15
C ARG A 108 -4.49 27.83 9.37
N ALA A 109 -5.18 28.26 8.31
CA ALA A 109 -6.59 28.62 8.36
C ALA A 109 -7.52 27.41 8.14
N LEU A 110 -6.98 26.23 7.80
CA LEU A 110 -7.79 25.03 7.66
C LEU A 110 -8.19 24.49 9.04
N PRO A 111 -9.46 24.09 9.23
CA PRO A 111 -9.85 23.30 10.39
C PRO A 111 -8.99 22.05 10.53
N GLU A 112 -8.70 21.64 11.76
CA GLU A 112 -7.66 20.65 12.03
C GLU A 112 -7.89 19.31 11.32
N LYS A 113 -9.14 18.84 11.32
CA LYS A 113 -9.54 17.63 10.60
C LYS A 113 -9.28 17.71 9.09
N LYS A 114 -9.44 18.90 8.49
CA LYS A 114 -9.14 19.11 7.07
C LYS A 114 -7.64 19.22 6.84
N PHE A 115 -6.91 19.83 7.76
CA PHE A 115 -5.46 19.93 7.70
C PHE A 115 -4.79 18.55 7.71
N VAL A 116 -5.11 17.67 8.66
CA VAL A 116 -4.60 16.28 8.70
C VAL A 116 -4.96 15.50 7.43
N LYS A 117 -6.20 15.66 6.93
CA LYS A 117 -6.62 15.04 5.67
C LYS A 117 -5.86 15.55 4.46
N ALA A 118 -5.51 16.84 4.44
CA ALA A 118 -4.73 17.44 3.37
C ALA A 118 -3.28 16.94 3.42
N ALA A 119 -2.63 16.92 4.60
CA ALA A 119 -1.30 16.35 4.80
C ALA A 119 -1.23 14.90 4.29
N ASN A 120 -2.20 14.08 4.68
CA ASN A 120 -2.36 12.71 4.18
C ASN A 120 -2.51 12.64 2.66
N ALA A 121 -3.27 13.54 2.05
CA ALA A 121 -3.47 13.57 0.60
C ALA A 121 -2.19 13.97 -0.16
N VAL A 122 -1.47 14.98 0.33
CA VAL A 122 -0.20 15.46 -0.25
C VAL A 122 0.85 14.35 -0.22
N ALA A 123 1.02 13.67 0.92
CA ALA A 123 1.96 12.57 1.05
C ALA A 123 1.60 11.37 0.15
N LYS A 124 0.31 11.01 0.09
CA LYS A 124 -0.18 9.94 -0.80
C LYS A 124 0.02 10.19 -2.28
N LEU A 125 0.17 11.45 -2.69
CA LEU A 125 0.42 11.86 -4.07
C LEU A 125 1.92 12.03 -4.37
N ASP A 126 2.80 11.65 -3.43
CA ASP A 126 4.26 11.81 -3.55
C ASP A 126 4.66 13.26 -3.84
N LEU A 127 3.97 14.21 -3.17
CA LEU A 127 4.21 15.63 -3.33
C LEU A 127 5.06 16.21 -2.19
N GLY A 128 5.49 15.39 -1.22
CA GLY A 128 6.24 15.87 -0.04
C GLY A 128 7.58 16.51 -0.38
N LYS A 129 8.18 16.17 -1.53
CA LYS A 129 9.45 16.73 -2.02
C LYS A 129 9.28 17.98 -2.89
N GLU A 130 8.05 18.30 -3.28
CA GLU A 130 7.76 19.47 -4.12
C GLU A 130 8.03 20.77 -3.36
N LEU A 131 8.53 21.80 -4.06
CA LEU A 131 8.86 23.10 -3.45
C LEU A 131 7.69 23.69 -2.64
N TRP A 132 6.48 23.60 -3.20
CA TRP A 132 5.26 24.14 -2.59
C TRP A 132 4.69 23.29 -1.46
N ALA A 133 5.28 22.13 -1.14
CA ALA A 133 4.94 21.38 0.07
C ALA A 133 5.65 21.92 1.32
N LYS A 134 6.73 22.72 1.17
CA LYS A 134 7.46 23.28 2.32
C LYS A 134 6.57 24.07 3.30
N PRO A 135 5.67 24.97 2.86
CA PRO A 135 4.77 25.66 3.79
C PRO A 135 3.85 24.73 4.57
N LEU A 136 3.45 23.59 3.99
CA LEU A 136 2.66 22.57 4.68
C LEU A 136 3.49 21.87 5.76
N LYS A 137 4.75 21.51 5.47
CA LYS A 137 5.65 20.87 6.46
C LYS A 137 5.86 21.78 7.67
N VAL A 138 6.23 23.05 7.41
CA VAL A 138 6.39 24.07 8.47
C VAL A 138 5.10 24.27 9.28
N ALA A 139 3.94 24.28 8.61
CA ALA A 139 2.67 24.37 9.32
C ALA A 139 2.36 23.13 10.16
N LEU A 140 2.72 21.93 9.69
CA LEU A 140 2.51 20.67 10.38
C LEU A 140 3.42 20.56 11.60
N GLU A 141 4.71 20.86 11.46
CA GLU A 141 5.69 20.89 12.55
C GLU A 141 5.28 21.87 13.66
N ALA A 142 4.86 23.09 13.29
CA ALA A 142 4.38 24.08 14.26
C ALA A 142 3.08 23.64 14.98
N TRP A 143 2.34 22.70 14.40
CA TRP A 143 1.12 22.16 14.99
C TRP A 143 1.36 20.93 15.86
N LEU A 144 2.43 20.15 15.63
CA LEU A 144 2.70 18.89 16.34
C LEU A 144 2.53 18.99 17.86
N PRO A 145 3.12 19.98 18.57
CA PRO A 145 3.01 20.05 20.03
C PRO A 145 1.57 20.31 20.53
N ARG A 146 0.68 20.76 19.64
CA ARG A 146 -0.73 21.07 19.94
C ARG A 146 -1.68 19.98 19.45
N MET A 147 -1.17 18.95 18.78
CA MET A 147 -2.01 17.87 18.27
C MET A 147 -2.44 16.94 19.41
N HIS A 148 -3.73 16.63 19.42
CA HIS A 148 -4.34 15.68 20.35
C HIS A 148 -4.29 14.26 19.77
N GLY A 149 -4.42 13.22 20.61
CA GLY A 149 -4.24 11.83 20.17
C GLY A 149 -5.11 11.41 19.00
N ARG A 150 -6.37 11.86 18.92
CA ARG A 150 -7.23 11.59 17.74
C ARG A 150 -6.63 12.12 16.43
N GLN A 151 -5.99 13.27 16.44
CA GLN A 151 -5.41 13.86 15.23
C GLN A 151 -4.14 13.13 14.83
N LEU A 152 -3.28 12.82 15.80
CA LEU A 152 -2.05 12.04 15.61
C LEU A 152 -2.38 10.64 15.08
N ALA A 153 -3.36 9.95 15.67
CA ALA A 153 -3.83 8.63 15.20
C ALA A 153 -4.41 8.67 13.76
N ASN A 154 -4.93 9.82 13.33
CA ASN A 154 -5.42 10.02 11.96
C ASN A 154 -4.34 10.44 10.96
N LEU A 155 -3.14 10.79 11.42
CA LEU A 155 -2.00 11.03 10.55
C LEU A 155 -1.48 9.67 10.07
N LYS A 156 -1.44 9.48 8.76
CA LYS A 156 -1.04 8.20 8.19
C LYS A 156 0.47 8.08 8.22
N ALA A 157 0.98 6.86 8.38
CA ALA A 157 2.42 6.59 8.33
C ALA A 157 3.09 7.26 7.12
N ILE A 158 2.49 7.18 5.93
CA ILE A 158 3.04 7.83 4.73
C ILE A 158 3.16 9.35 4.86
N ALA A 159 2.24 10.01 5.58
CA ALA A 159 2.34 11.45 5.83
C ALA A 159 3.47 11.78 6.79
N VAL A 160 3.62 10.98 7.86
CA VAL A 160 4.75 11.12 8.80
C VAL A 160 6.08 10.94 8.05
N MET A 161 6.25 9.84 7.32
CA MET A 161 7.49 9.52 6.58
C MET A 161 7.83 10.53 5.46
N GLU A 162 6.85 11.15 4.81
CA GLU A 162 7.09 12.07 3.69
C GLU A 162 7.15 13.54 4.08
N LEU A 163 6.43 13.93 5.15
CA LEU A 163 6.29 15.33 5.54
C LEU A 163 7.06 15.68 6.81
N LEU A 164 7.35 14.70 7.67
CA LEU A 164 8.15 14.84 8.90
C LEU A 164 9.47 14.09 8.76
N ASN A 165 10.07 14.17 7.58
CA ASN A 165 11.29 13.42 7.22
C ASN A 165 12.57 14.03 7.82
N GLU A 166 12.47 15.19 8.46
CA GLU A 166 13.58 15.80 9.19
C GLU A 166 13.65 15.19 10.60
N PRO A 167 14.85 14.83 11.12
CA PRO A 167 14.98 14.12 12.39
C PRO A 167 14.27 14.81 13.57
N GLN A 168 14.39 16.13 13.69
CA GLN A 168 13.75 16.90 14.76
C GLN A 168 12.21 16.86 14.68
N ALA A 169 11.66 16.93 13.46
CA ALA A 169 10.22 16.87 13.23
C ALA A 169 9.65 15.47 13.55
N MET A 170 10.39 14.42 13.16
CA MET A 170 10.05 13.04 13.50
C MET A 170 10.11 12.80 15.02
N GLN A 171 11.16 13.28 15.68
CA GLN A 171 11.30 13.19 17.14
C GLN A 171 10.13 13.86 17.86
N THR A 172 9.81 15.11 17.49
CA THR A 172 8.67 15.85 18.08
C THR A 172 7.35 15.09 17.90
N TYR A 173 7.15 14.45 16.75
CA TYR A 173 5.96 13.62 16.51
C TYR A 173 5.92 12.40 17.44
N LEU A 174 7.05 11.69 17.62
CA LEU A 174 7.13 10.51 18.48
C LEU A 174 6.96 10.87 19.96
N GLU A 175 7.57 11.97 20.42
CA GLU A 175 7.36 12.53 21.75
C GLU A 175 5.89 12.84 22.02
N GLN A 176 5.20 13.45 21.05
CA GLN A 176 3.78 13.75 21.19
C GLN A 176 2.90 12.48 21.15
N CYS A 177 3.30 11.45 20.40
CA CYS A 177 2.62 10.17 20.42
C CYS A 177 2.77 9.46 21.78
N GLU A 178 3.95 9.52 22.39
CA GLU A 178 4.22 8.94 23.71
C GLU A 178 3.44 9.68 24.81
N SER A 179 3.44 11.01 24.80
CA SER A 179 2.72 11.81 25.79
C SER A 179 1.21 11.54 25.77
N MET A 180 0.68 11.15 24.61
CA MET A 180 -0.72 10.79 24.37
C MET A 180 -0.92 9.27 24.25
N ARG A 181 -0.03 8.44 24.79
CA ARG A 181 -0.03 6.95 24.65
C ARG A 181 -1.39 6.28 24.87
N ASN A 182 -2.20 6.80 25.80
CA ASN A 182 -3.51 6.24 26.14
C ASN A 182 -4.54 6.38 24.99
N ASP A 183 -4.31 7.28 24.04
CA ASP A 183 -5.13 7.44 22.84
C ASP A 183 -4.74 6.43 21.73
N PHE A 184 -3.67 5.66 21.92
CA PHE A 184 -3.13 4.69 20.97
C PHE A 184 -3.18 3.27 21.52
N TRP A 185 -4.34 2.61 21.42
CA TRP A 185 -4.44 1.19 21.78
C TRP A 185 -3.81 0.26 20.72
N TYR A 186 -4.04 0.57 19.44
CA TYR A 186 -3.47 -0.15 18.31
C TYR A 186 -3.38 0.80 17.11
N SER A 187 -2.16 1.08 16.66
CA SER A 187 -1.93 1.89 15.46
C SER A 187 -0.96 1.21 14.52
N ARG A 188 -1.51 0.58 13.47
CA ARG A 188 -0.72 0.10 12.32
C ARG A 188 0.14 1.21 11.72
N HIS A 189 -0.30 2.47 11.79
CA HIS A 189 0.49 3.59 11.30
C HIS A 189 1.73 3.83 12.17
N LEU A 190 1.59 3.76 13.50
CA LEU A 190 2.71 3.96 14.41
C LEU A 190 3.73 2.82 14.31
N GLN A 191 3.29 1.56 14.11
CA GLN A 191 4.20 0.43 13.85
C GLN A 191 5.03 0.62 12.59
N VAL A 192 4.41 1.13 11.51
CA VAL A 192 5.14 1.41 10.27
C VAL A 192 6.14 2.57 10.46
N VAL A 193 5.77 3.58 11.25
CA VAL A 193 6.69 4.70 11.57
C VAL A 193 7.83 4.24 12.46
N GLU A 194 7.58 3.40 13.48
CA GLU A 194 8.60 2.78 14.32
C GLU A 194 9.62 2.04 13.47
N ALA A 195 9.17 1.10 12.64
CA ALA A 195 10.06 0.33 11.77
C ALA A 195 10.82 1.25 10.79
N HIS A 196 10.17 2.27 10.26
CA HIS A 196 10.81 3.24 9.37
C HIS A 196 11.96 3.99 10.07
N VAL A 197 11.74 4.50 11.29
CA VAL A 197 12.77 5.22 12.05
C VAL A 197 13.90 4.27 12.46
N HIS A 198 13.54 3.09 12.98
CA HIS A 198 14.52 2.11 13.43
C HIS A 198 15.42 1.61 12.28
N LEU A 199 14.87 1.39 11.08
CA LEU A 199 15.62 0.86 9.94
C LEU A 199 16.35 1.92 9.12
N LEU A 200 15.74 3.08 8.90
CA LEU A 200 16.25 4.09 7.96
C LEU A 200 16.88 5.31 8.65
N TYR A 201 16.69 5.47 9.96
CA TYR A 201 17.22 6.59 10.75
C TYR A 201 17.85 6.08 12.07
N PRO A 202 18.91 5.25 12.01
CA PRO A 202 19.49 4.62 13.20
C PRO A 202 20.05 5.64 14.21
N GLU A 203 20.58 6.77 13.73
CA GLU A 203 21.07 7.86 14.59
C GLU A 203 19.93 8.47 15.42
N LEU A 204 18.80 8.78 14.77
CA LEU A 204 17.61 9.27 15.46
C LEU A 204 17.09 8.22 16.44
N TRP A 205 16.98 6.95 16.04
CA TRP A 205 16.52 5.88 16.91
C TRP A 205 17.36 5.77 18.18
N THR A 206 18.68 5.89 18.05
CA THR A 206 19.63 5.83 19.17
C THR A 206 19.50 7.05 20.07
N SER A 207 19.17 8.22 19.52
CA SER A 207 18.98 9.45 20.29
C SER A 207 17.61 9.56 20.96
N LEU A 208 16.66 8.66 20.68
CA LEU A 208 15.34 8.68 21.33
C LEU A 208 15.45 8.28 22.80
N ASP A 209 14.72 9.00 23.64
CA ASP A 209 14.53 8.66 25.05
C ASP A 209 14.04 7.22 25.21
N ASP A 210 14.54 6.54 26.26
CA ASP A 210 14.17 5.15 26.56
C ASP A 210 12.65 4.97 26.70
N ARG A 211 11.96 5.98 27.26
CA ARG A 211 10.49 5.97 27.41
C ARG A 211 9.77 5.85 26.07
N ILE A 212 10.23 6.60 25.05
CA ILE A 212 9.67 6.55 23.70
C ILE A 212 9.96 5.19 23.07
N ARG A 213 11.18 4.68 23.22
CA ARG A 213 11.55 3.35 22.68
C ARG A 213 10.72 2.23 23.31
N VAL A 214 10.52 2.24 24.63
CA VAL A 214 9.65 1.28 25.34
C VAL A 214 8.21 1.39 24.85
N PHE A 215 7.66 2.60 24.76
CA PHE A 215 6.31 2.80 24.22
C PHE A 215 6.14 2.23 22.80
N LEU A 216 7.11 2.48 21.92
CA LEU A 216 7.07 1.96 20.55
C LEU A 216 7.22 0.43 20.50
N GLN A 217 8.02 -0.15 21.39
CA GLN A 217 8.13 -1.60 21.56
C GLN A 217 6.80 -2.20 22.04
N ASP A 218 6.14 -1.59 23.03
CA ASP A 218 4.83 -2.04 23.52
C ASP A 218 3.79 -2.05 22.38
N VAL A 219 3.76 -0.99 21.56
CA VAL A 219 2.89 -0.89 20.38
C VAL A 219 3.17 -2.00 19.37
N ARG A 220 4.44 -2.40 19.19
CA ARG A 220 4.83 -3.49 18.29
C ARG A 220 4.41 -4.84 18.86
N THR A 221 4.70 -5.13 20.12
CA THR A 221 4.36 -6.38 20.80
C THR A 221 2.85 -6.61 20.81
N ALA A 222 2.07 -5.60 21.20
CA ALA A 222 0.61 -5.68 21.19
C ALA A 222 0.04 -6.00 19.79
N ALA A 223 0.71 -5.53 18.74
CA ALA A 223 0.29 -5.77 17.36
C ALA A 223 0.69 -7.14 16.82
N GLU A 224 1.81 -7.69 17.28
CA GLU A 224 2.21 -9.07 17.01
C GLU A 224 1.25 -10.05 17.66
N GLU A 225 0.95 -9.86 18.95
CA GLU A 225 -0.04 -10.65 19.66
C GLU A 225 -1.43 -10.59 18.99
N SER A 226 -1.90 -9.39 18.60
CA SER A 226 -3.17 -9.25 17.92
C SER A 226 -3.21 -9.98 16.57
N ARG A 227 -2.09 -10.03 15.84
CA ARG A 227 -1.99 -10.76 14.56
C ARG A 227 -1.97 -12.26 14.78
N GLN A 228 -1.24 -12.72 15.78
CA GLN A 228 -1.17 -14.14 16.12
C GLN A 228 -2.55 -14.67 16.52
N ARG A 229 -3.28 -13.98 17.40
CA ARG A 229 -4.67 -14.34 17.76
C ARG A 229 -5.60 -14.40 16.54
N ALA A 230 -5.44 -13.47 15.59
CA ALA A 230 -6.24 -13.46 14.37
C ALA A 230 -5.89 -14.64 13.42
N GLN A 231 -4.64 -15.08 13.40
CA GLN A 231 -4.21 -16.24 12.62
C GLN A 231 -4.69 -17.55 13.23
N GLU A 232 -4.60 -17.69 14.54
CA GLU A 232 -5.10 -18.86 15.29
C GLU A 232 -6.61 -18.99 15.12
N ALA A 233 -7.37 -17.89 15.25
CA ALA A 233 -8.81 -17.90 14.99
C ALA A 233 -9.18 -18.27 13.55
N ALA A 234 -8.40 -17.82 12.56
CA ALA A 234 -8.62 -18.19 11.16
C ALA A 234 -8.28 -19.67 10.87
N GLN A 235 -7.28 -20.24 11.56
CA GLN A 235 -6.95 -21.65 11.46
C GLN A 235 -8.03 -22.54 12.09
N GLN A 236 -8.56 -22.13 13.25
CA GLN A 236 -9.67 -22.82 13.91
C GLN A 236 -10.92 -22.83 13.01
N ALA A 237 -11.30 -21.69 12.44
CA ALA A 237 -12.44 -21.60 11.52
C ALA A 237 -12.26 -22.48 10.27
N ALA A 238 -11.05 -22.55 9.71
CA ALA A 238 -10.76 -23.40 8.55
C ALA A 238 -10.79 -24.90 8.86
N GLN A 239 -10.46 -25.29 10.11
CA GLN A 239 -10.58 -26.68 10.56
C GLN A 239 -12.05 -27.08 10.76
N GLU A 240 -12.87 -26.20 11.36
CA GLU A 240 -14.31 -26.42 11.54
C GLU A 240 -15.05 -26.56 10.19
N GLU A 241 -14.72 -25.72 9.19
CA GLU A 241 -15.31 -25.84 7.84
C GLU A 241 -14.90 -27.14 7.10
N SER A 242 -13.79 -27.77 7.50
CA SER A 242 -13.32 -29.03 6.90
C SER A 242 -13.88 -30.29 7.59
N SER A 243 -14.36 -30.18 8.83
CA SER A 243 -14.92 -31.33 9.57
C SER A 243 -16.40 -31.58 9.28
N ASP A 244 -17.13 -30.61 8.73
CA ASP A 244 -18.56 -30.74 8.39
C ASP A 244 -18.82 -31.49 7.06
N SER A 245 -17.77 -32.00 6.38
CA SER A 245 -17.90 -32.76 5.13
C SER A 245 -17.69 -34.29 5.25
N GLU A 246 -17.41 -34.84 6.42
CA GLU A 246 -17.34 -36.30 6.61
C GLU A 246 -18.08 -36.76 7.88
N SER A 247 -19.37 -37.03 7.74
CA SER A 247 -20.09 -37.90 8.67
C SER A 247 -20.96 -38.90 7.90
N ASP A 248 -20.35 -40.02 7.49
CA ASP A 248 -20.98 -41.33 7.59
C ASP A 248 -19.97 -42.47 7.34
N ASN A 249 -19.32 -42.99 8.39
CA ASN A 249 -19.41 -44.42 8.72
C ASN A 249 -18.68 -44.78 10.03
N SER A 250 -19.27 -45.78 10.69
CA SER A 250 -19.05 -46.31 12.03
C SER A 250 -17.78 -47.15 12.26
N ASP A 251 -17.38 -47.17 13.53
CA ASP A 251 -16.76 -48.25 14.32
C ASP A 251 -15.38 -48.84 13.93
N SER A 252 -14.38 -48.64 14.81
CA SER A 252 -13.73 -49.72 15.57
C SER A 252 -12.46 -49.24 16.30
N GLU A 253 -12.24 -49.84 17.47
CA GLU A 253 -11.23 -49.57 18.50
C GLU A 253 -9.75 -49.63 18.06
N GLY A 254 -8.88 -48.92 18.80
CA GLY A 254 -7.51 -49.37 19.06
C GLY A 254 -6.38 -48.34 18.96
N PHE A 255 -5.83 -47.97 20.13
CA PHE A 255 -4.40 -47.76 20.41
C PHE A 255 -3.64 -46.49 19.96
N GLN A 256 -2.89 -45.98 20.95
CA GLN A 256 -1.72 -45.09 20.94
C GLN A 256 -1.92 -43.59 20.69
N ALA A 257 -1.80 -42.84 21.79
CA ALA A 257 -1.46 -41.44 21.80
C ALA A 257 -0.08 -41.24 21.15
N GLU A 258 -0.06 -40.87 19.87
CA GLU A 258 1.11 -40.28 19.24
C GLU A 258 1.31 -38.87 19.79
N VAL A 259 2.49 -38.65 20.36
CA VAL A 259 3.03 -37.35 20.72
C VAL A 259 3.00 -36.46 19.46
N PRO A 260 2.45 -35.24 19.50
CA PRO A 260 2.51 -34.35 18.36
C PRO A 260 3.98 -34.01 18.10
N SER A 261 4.52 -34.65 17.05
CA SER A 261 5.78 -34.27 16.42
C SER A 261 5.72 -32.77 16.13
N LEU A 262 6.63 -32.02 16.75
CA LEU A 262 6.95 -30.63 16.41
C LEU A 262 7.50 -30.61 14.99
N ALA A 263 6.62 -30.69 14.00
CA ALA A 263 6.96 -30.35 12.63
C ALA A 263 7.39 -28.87 12.62
N PRO A 264 8.50 -28.53 11.93
CA PRO A 264 8.84 -27.13 11.70
C PRO A 264 7.65 -26.43 11.05
N PRO A 265 7.44 -25.12 11.30
CA PRO A 265 6.28 -24.40 10.78
C PRO A 265 6.20 -24.62 9.27
N THR A 266 5.22 -25.42 8.85
CA THR A 266 5.01 -25.71 7.44
C THR A 266 4.55 -24.42 6.80
N PHE A 267 5.47 -23.78 6.08
CA PHE A 267 5.21 -22.55 5.35
C PHE A 267 4.16 -22.83 4.28
N ASP A 268 2.97 -22.29 4.51
CA ASP A 268 1.79 -22.54 3.69
C ASP A 268 1.96 -21.92 2.29
N LYS A 269 2.22 -22.79 1.30
CA LYS A 269 2.35 -22.40 -0.11
C LYS A 269 1.04 -21.85 -0.70
N GLN A 270 -0.09 -21.96 -0.02
CA GLN A 270 -1.42 -21.62 -0.57
C GLN A 270 -1.96 -20.24 -0.16
N ARG A 271 -1.21 -19.45 0.63
CA ARG A 271 -1.66 -18.10 1.04
C ARG A 271 -1.19 -17.03 0.06
N PHE A 272 -2.12 -16.35 -0.60
CA PHE A 272 -1.80 -15.32 -1.62
C PHE A 272 -2.39 -13.94 -1.29
N SER A 273 -1.79 -12.87 -1.81
CA SER A 273 -2.28 -11.48 -1.64
C SER A 273 -3.24 -11.05 -2.75
N SER A 274 -3.18 -11.74 -3.89
CA SER A 274 -3.94 -11.44 -5.11
C SER A 274 -3.80 -12.60 -6.10
N ALA A 275 -4.62 -12.60 -7.16
CA ALA A 275 -4.46 -13.51 -8.29
C ALA A 275 -3.08 -13.38 -8.96
N LEU A 276 -2.55 -12.15 -9.04
CA LEU A 276 -1.20 -11.89 -9.57
C LEU A 276 -0.13 -12.60 -8.72
N HIS A 277 -0.22 -12.51 -7.40
CA HIS A 277 0.69 -13.23 -6.50
C HIS A 277 0.57 -14.75 -6.71
N ALA A 278 -0.64 -15.30 -6.71
CA ALA A 278 -0.84 -16.74 -6.92
C ALA A 278 -0.22 -17.23 -8.24
N ASP A 279 -0.39 -16.47 -9.33
CA ASP A 279 0.16 -16.82 -10.63
C ASP A 279 1.69 -16.74 -10.68
N ILE A 280 2.29 -15.68 -10.10
CA ILE A 280 3.76 -15.58 -10.01
C ILE A 280 4.33 -16.73 -9.16
N SER A 281 3.71 -17.04 -8.02
CA SER A 281 4.13 -18.14 -7.15
C SER A 281 4.08 -19.49 -7.88
N ARG A 282 2.97 -19.78 -8.59
CA ARG A 282 2.84 -20.96 -9.46
C ARG A 282 3.99 -21.04 -10.48
N MET A 283 4.31 -19.92 -11.14
CA MET A 283 5.40 -19.88 -12.12
C MET A 283 6.77 -20.10 -11.48
N LEU A 284 7.05 -19.52 -10.31
CA LEU A 284 8.28 -19.78 -9.56
C LEU A 284 8.41 -21.27 -9.20
N THR A 285 7.33 -21.91 -8.76
CA THR A 285 7.32 -23.37 -8.49
C THR A 285 7.61 -24.17 -9.75
N SER A 286 7.02 -23.81 -10.89
CA SER A 286 7.28 -24.48 -12.18
C SER A 286 8.73 -24.36 -12.65
N LEU A 287 9.43 -23.31 -12.20
CA LEU A 287 10.85 -23.06 -12.46
C LEU A 287 11.78 -23.78 -11.46
N GLY A 288 11.23 -24.54 -10.50
CA GLY A 288 12.01 -25.18 -9.44
C GLY A 288 12.51 -24.21 -8.37
N VAL A 289 11.97 -22.99 -8.30
CA VAL A 289 12.36 -21.99 -7.29
C VAL A 289 11.58 -22.24 -6.01
N GLU A 290 12.29 -22.67 -4.97
CA GLU A 290 11.72 -22.84 -3.63
C GLU A 290 11.47 -21.49 -2.97
N HIS A 291 10.23 -21.19 -2.61
CA HIS A 291 9.87 -19.92 -1.99
C HIS A 291 8.75 -20.09 -0.97
N SER A 292 8.71 -19.16 -0.03
CA SER A 292 7.67 -19.04 0.99
C SER A 292 6.77 -17.87 0.69
N ASN A 293 5.46 -18.08 0.76
CA ASN A 293 4.46 -17.04 0.54
C ASN A 293 4.07 -16.37 1.86
N LYS A 294 3.73 -15.08 1.80
CA LYS A 294 3.12 -14.34 2.93
C LYS A 294 3.96 -14.35 4.22
N VAL A 295 5.27 -14.21 4.08
CA VAL A 295 6.20 -14.16 5.22
C VAL A 295 6.06 -12.80 5.94
N SER A 296 5.85 -12.83 7.25
CA SER A 296 5.83 -11.62 8.08
C SER A 296 7.26 -11.12 8.33
N ALA A 297 7.50 -9.83 8.10
CA ALA A 297 8.74 -9.12 8.41
C ALA A 297 8.39 -7.79 9.10
N GLY A 298 8.32 -7.82 10.44
CA GLY A 298 7.86 -6.69 11.25
C GLY A 298 6.43 -6.24 10.88
N PRO A 299 6.20 -4.96 10.54
CA PRO A 299 4.88 -4.47 10.13
C PRO A 299 4.53 -4.77 8.66
N VAL A 300 5.45 -5.38 7.91
CA VAL A 300 5.33 -5.67 6.48
C VAL A 300 5.07 -7.18 6.29
N LEU A 301 4.18 -7.51 5.36
CA LEU A 301 3.92 -8.89 4.94
C LEU A 301 4.48 -9.05 3.54
N LEU A 302 5.55 -9.82 3.38
CA LEU A 302 6.24 -10.07 2.12
C LEU A 302 5.40 -10.99 1.23
N ASP A 303 5.39 -10.78 -0.09
CA ASP A 303 4.61 -11.62 -0.99
C ASP A 303 5.26 -13.01 -1.13
N MET A 304 6.42 -13.08 -1.78
CA MET A 304 7.16 -14.33 -2.02
C MET A 304 8.62 -14.15 -1.60
N VAL A 305 9.16 -15.08 -0.80
CA VAL A 305 10.53 -14.99 -0.27
C VAL A 305 11.31 -16.25 -0.62
N HIS A 306 12.43 -16.08 -1.31
CA HIS A 306 13.46 -17.09 -1.46
C HIS A 306 14.50 -16.90 -0.34
N VAL A 307 14.36 -17.69 0.73
CA VAL A 307 15.10 -17.49 1.99
C VAL A 307 16.61 -17.65 1.78
N ALA A 308 17.04 -18.65 1.00
CA ALA A 308 18.46 -18.94 0.81
C ALA A 308 19.28 -17.76 0.23
N SER A 309 18.64 -16.92 -0.59
CA SER A 309 19.30 -15.73 -1.16
C SER A 309 18.75 -14.41 -0.61
N MET A 310 17.86 -14.46 0.38
CA MET A 310 17.14 -13.31 0.94
C MET A 310 16.48 -12.43 -0.15
N VAL A 311 15.95 -13.06 -1.21
CA VAL A 311 15.26 -12.35 -2.30
C VAL A 311 13.77 -12.36 -2.04
N VAL A 312 13.15 -11.18 -2.11
CA VAL A 312 11.71 -10.98 -2.07
C VAL A 312 11.22 -10.66 -3.47
N VAL A 313 10.28 -11.44 -3.97
CA VAL A 313 9.53 -11.13 -5.18
C VAL A 313 8.23 -10.44 -4.76
N GLU A 314 8.05 -9.17 -5.15
CA GLU A 314 6.83 -8.41 -4.91
C GLU A 314 5.90 -8.49 -6.12
N ALA A 315 4.68 -8.98 -5.89
CA ALA A 315 3.62 -8.99 -6.89
C ALA A 315 2.93 -7.62 -6.91
N ALA A 316 3.48 -6.67 -7.68
CA ALA A 316 3.05 -5.28 -7.63
C ALA A 316 1.70 -5.08 -8.34
N ALA A 317 0.63 -5.05 -7.54
CA ALA A 317 -0.75 -4.94 -7.97
C ALA A 317 -1.12 -3.50 -8.43
N PRO A 318 -2.24 -3.31 -9.14
CA PRO A 318 -2.62 -1.99 -9.70
C PRO A 318 -2.69 -0.85 -8.67
N TRP A 319 -3.07 -1.13 -7.43
CA TRP A 319 -3.18 -0.13 -6.37
C TRP A 319 -1.83 0.39 -5.86
N GLN A 320 -0.72 -0.31 -6.15
CA GLN A 320 0.64 0.13 -5.82
C GLN A 320 1.16 1.19 -6.79
N PHE A 321 0.48 1.44 -7.91
CA PHE A 321 0.85 2.43 -8.92
C PHE A 321 -0.08 3.63 -8.91
N TYR A 322 0.46 4.78 -9.34
CA TYR A 322 -0.39 5.89 -9.73
C TYR A 322 -1.18 5.52 -10.98
N LEU A 323 -2.40 5.99 -11.00
CA LEU A 323 -3.35 5.74 -12.07
C LEU A 323 -2.81 6.22 -13.42
N ARG A 324 -2.88 5.35 -14.43
CA ARG A 324 -2.36 5.60 -15.79
C ARG A 324 -0.88 5.98 -15.82
N SER A 325 -0.11 5.48 -14.87
CA SER A 325 1.33 5.72 -14.77
C SER A 325 2.04 4.44 -14.34
N PRO A 326 3.24 4.16 -14.87
CA PRO A 326 4.10 3.11 -14.33
C PRO A 326 4.79 3.52 -13.02
N GLN A 327 4.60 4.77 -12.57
CA GLN A 327 5.19 5.26 -11.31
C GLN A 327 4.48 4.62 -10.12
N ILE A 328 5.26 4.02 -9.22
CA ILE A 328 4.77 3.50 -7.93
C ILE A 328 4.30 4.64 -7.01
N THR A 329 3.31 4.35 -6.18
CA THR A 329 2.84 5.27 -5.15
C THR A 329 3.89 5.47 -4.06
N ALA A 330 3.81 6.60 -3.34
CA ALA A 330 4.71 6.88 -2.21
C ALA A 330 4.69 5.74 -1.16
N LEU A 331 3.50 5.16 -0.91
CA LEU A 331 3.36 4.05 0.03
C LEU A 331 4.09 2.79 -0.44
N ALA A 332 3.95 2.41 -1.71
CA ALA A 332 4.64 1.26 -2.27
C ALA A 332 6.17 1.48 -2.28
N ARG A 333 6.62 2.70 -2.62
CA ARG A 333 8.03 3.09 -2.54
C ARG A 333 8.59 2.94 -1.13
N ARG A 334 7.95 3.53 -0.12
CA ARG A 334 8.41 3.43 1.28
C ARG A 334 8.40 2.01 1.80
N ARG A 335 7.43 1.19 1.39
CA ARG A 335 7.41 -0.24 1.70
C ARG A 335 8.65 -0.95 1.14
N GLN A 336 8.99 -0.71 -0.12
CA GLN A 336 10.16 -1.32 -0.77
C GLN A 336 11.48 -0.87 -0.11
N GLU A 337 11.61 0.43 0.20
CA GLU A 337 12.76 0.97 0.93
C GLU A 337 12.94 0.27 2.29
N MET A 338 11.86 0.07 3.05
CA MET A 338 11.92 -0.65 4.34
C MET A 338 12.30 -2.13 4.18
N ILE A 339 11.74 -2.83 3.18
CA ILE A 339 12.10 -4.25 2.92
C ILE A 339 13.58 -4.36 2.58
N GLN A 340 14.11 -3.44 1.77
CA GLN A 340 15.54 -3.38 1.47
C GLN A 340 16.39 -3.09 2.71
N ALA A 341 15.96 -2.16 3.56
CA ALA A 341 16.64 -1.84 4.82
C ALA A 341 16.64 -3.00 5.84
N MET A 342 15.68 -3.92 5.75
CA MET A 342 15.68 -5.18 6.51
C MET A 342 16.70 -6.20 5.98
N GLY A 343 17.44 -5.89 4.90
CA GLY A 343 18.48 -6.74 4.31
C GLY A 343 18.02 -7.61 3.14
N PHE A 344 16.77 -7.47 2.68
CA PHE A 344 16.26 -8.25 1.55
C PHE A 344 16.61 -7.61 0.20
N LYS A 345 16.88 -8.45 -0.79
CA LYS A 345 16.94 -8.05 -2.21
C LYS A 345 15.52 -8.05 -2.78
N VAL A 346 15.02 -6.94 -3.29
CA VAL A 346 13.63 -6.83 -3.77
C VAL A 346 13.56 -6.84 -5.29
N THR A 347 12.84 -7.82 -5.85
CA THR A 347 12.48 -7.89 -7.26
C THR A 347 10.99 -7.60 -7.42
N ILE A 348 10.65 -6.56 -8.19
CA ILE A 348 9.26 -6.11 -8.35
C ILE A 348 8.73 -6.61 -9.69
N ILE A 349 7.60 -7.33 -9.68
CA ILE A 349 6.87 -7.75 -10.87
C ILE A 349 5.60 -6.89 -11.03
N PRO A 350 5.58 -5.88 -11.92
CA PRO A 350 4.41 -5.04 -12.12
C PRO A 350 3.28 -5.79 -12.84
N TYR A 351 2.03 -5.63 -12.36
CA TYR A 351 0.85 -6.22 -12.99
C TYR A 351 0.79 -5.96 -14.51
N PHE A 352 1.02 -4.71 -14.95
CA PHE A 352 0.90 -4.35 -16.37
C PHE A 352 2.00 -4.96 -17.25
N ARG A 353 3.11 -5.45 -16.67
CA ARG A 353 4.11 -6.25 -17.40
C ARG A 353 3.74 -7.72 -17.42
N TRP A 354 3.15 -8.21 -16.33
CA TRP A 354 2.75 -9.60 -16.19
C TRP A 354 1.52 -9.93 -17.05
N ASP A 355 0.48 -9.11 -16.99
CA ASP A 355 -0.83 -9.33 -17.63
C ASP A 355 -0.75 -9.31 -19.17
N VAL A 356 0.31 -8.72 -19.73
CA VAL A 356 0.53 -8.69 -21.19
C VAL A 356 1.10 -10.03 -21.70
N LEU A 357 1.68 -10.85 -20.82
CA LEU A 357 2.27 -12.14 -21.17
C LEU A 357 1.16 -13.19 -21.27
N LYS A 358 0.97 -13.72 -22.48
CA LYS A 358 -0.13 -14.63 -22.80
C LYS A 358 0.11 -16.07 -22.35
N ASP A 359 1.37 -16.52 -22.36
CA ASP A 359 1.75 -17.89 -22.08
C ASP A 359 2.77 -18.00 -20.95
N ASP A 360 2.84 -19.21 -20.38
CA ASP A 360 3.72 -19.52 -19.26
C ASP A 360 5.20 -19.47 -19.67
N ALA A 361 5.53 -19.70 -20.95
CA ALA A 361 6.91 -19.61 -21.45
C ALA A 361 7.45 -18.17 -21.39
N ALA A 362 6.64 -17.18 -21.81
CA ALA A 362 6.99 -15.77 -21.72
C ALA A 362 7.08 -15.28 -20.28
N LYS A 363 6.19 -15.77 -19.39
CA LYS A 363 6.25 -15.50 -17.94
C LYS A 363 7.52 -16.08 -17.31
N ALA A 364 7.85 -17.32 -17.65
CA ALA A 364 9.08 -17.98 -17.21
C ALA A 364 10.32 -17.21 -17.64
N GLU A 365 10.35 -16.76 -18.90
CA GLU A 365 11.45 -15.96 -19.45
C GLU A 365 11.58 -14.59 -18.77
N LEU A 366 10.47 -13.93 -18.45
CA LEU A 366 10.47 -12.68 -17.67
C LEU A 366 11.11 -12.91 -16.28
N LEU A 367 10.70 -13.97 -15.58
CA LEU A 367 11.24 -14.30 -14.26
C LEU A 367 12.73 -14.62 -14.32
N ARG A 368 13.18 -15.45 -15.28
CA ARG A 368 14.62 -15.74 -15.46
C ARG A 368 15.45 -14.50 -15.72
N LYS A 369 14.91 -13.52 -16.45
CA LYS A 369 15.59 -12.24 -16.72
C LYS A 369 15.67 -11.31 -15.52
N GLN A 370 14.68 -11.34 -14.63
CA GLN A 370 14.57 -10.39 -13.51
C GLN A 370 15.08 -10.94 -12.19
N LEU A 371 15.04 -12.26 -12.00
CA LEU A 371 15.53 -12.89 -10.79
C LEU A 371 17.07 -12.95 -10.80
N PRO A 372 17.71 -12.69 -9.64
CA PRO A 372 19.14 -12.92 -9.50
C PRO A 372 19.49 -14.37 -9.82
N LYS A 373 20.69 -14.59 -10.39
CA LYS A 373 21.13 -15.93 -10.82
C LYS A 373 21.07 -16.93 -9.66
N GLU A 374 21.37 -16.48 -8.45
CA GLU A 374 21.38 -17.23 -7.20
C GLU A 374 20.01 -17.84 -6.84
N VAL A 375 18.91 -17.25 -7.32
CA VAL A 375 17.55 -17.78 -7.14
C VAL A 375 17.24 -18.85 -8.18
N THR A 376 17.77 -18.69 -9.39
CA THR A 376 17.53 -19.60 -10.52
C THR A 376 18.53 -20.75 -10.60
N SER A 377 19.67 -20.64 -9.91
CA SER A 377 20.71 -21.65 -9.83
C SER A 377 20.53 -22.48 -8.56
N CYS A 378 19.54 -23.37 -8.56
CA CYS A 378 19.52 -24.48 -7.60
C CYS A 378 19.85 -25.77 -8.37
N PRO A 379 20.82 -26.57 -7.90
CA PRO A 379 21.25 -27.76 -8.62
C PRO A 379 20.10 -28.78 -8.61
N ALA A 380 19.81 -29.35 -9.78
CA ALA A 380 19.03 -30.58 -9.85
C ALA A 380 19.67 -31.61 -8.91
N SER A 381 18.91 -32.15 -7.95
CA SER A 381 19.38 -33.24 -7.09
C SER A 381 19.88 -34.40 -7.96
N PRO A 382 21.09 -34.94 -7.75
CA PRO A 382 21.52 -36.17 -8.39
C PRO A 382 20.87 -37.35 -7.67
N GLY A 383 19.60 -37.60 -8.00
CA GLY A 383 18.93 -38.86 -7.71
C GLY A 383 19.28 -39.88 -8.79
N GLY A 384 20.50 -40.44 -8.71
CA GLY A 384 20.98 -41.49 -9.59
C GLY A 384 21.62 -42.60 -8.77
N SER A 385 20.80 -43.57 -8.40
CA SER A 385 21.17 -44.84 -7.78
C SER A 385 22.35 -45.51 -8.46
N GLY A 386 23.36 -45.89 -7.68
CA GLY A 386 24.47 -46.75 -8.08
C GLY A 386 25.01 -47.51 -6.88
N HIS A 387 24.24 -48.48 -6.38
CA HIS A 387 24.72 -49.52 -5.47
C HIS A 387 24.99 -50.78 -6.30
N ALA A 388 26.24 -51.23 -6.32
CA ALA A 388 26.74 -52.62 -6.44
C ALA A 388 28.28 -52.52 -6.41
N ASP A 389 28.90 -52.87 -5.28
CA ASP A 389 29.58 -54.16 -5.05
C ASP A 389 30.85 -54.34 -5.92
N GLU A 390 32.04 -54.41 -5.32
CA GLU A 390 32.58 -55.67 -4.77
C GLU A 390 34.00 -55.48 -4.21
N ALA A 391 34.47 -56.53 -3.53
CA ALA A 391 35.50 -56.58 -2.51
C ALA A 391 36.97 -56.62 -3.00
N GLN A 392 37.84 -56.16 -2.11
CA GLN A 392 39.14 -56.74 -1.68
C GLN A 392 40.07 -57.35 -2.75
N SER A 393 41.30 -56.82 -2.84
CA SER A 393 42.51 -57.63 -2.61
C SER A 393 43.79 -56.79 -2.43
N SER A 394 44.56 -57.24 -1.45
CA SER A 394 45.91 -56.89 -0.99
C SER A 394 47.01 -56.56 -2.01
N HIS A 395 47.95 -55.68 -1.62
CA HIS A 395 49.42 -55.87 -1.56
C HIS A 395 50.09 -54.52 -1.22
N SER A 396 50.51 -54.29 0.02
CA SER A 396 51.87 -54.49 0.58
C SER A 396 52.99 -53.63 -0.03
N ARG A 397 53.46 -52.67 0.79
CA ARG A 397 54.83 -52.15 0.98
C ARG A 397 55.73 -51.90 -0.25
N HIS A 398 56.26 -50.67 -0.38
CA HIS A 398 57.67 -50.31 -0.09
C HIS A 398 57.95 -48.81 -0.25
N SER A 399 58.97 -48.35 0.48
CA SER A 399 59.67 -47.06 0.52
C SER A 399 59.82 -46.35 -0.85
N ILE A 400 59.92 -45.02 -0.91
CA ILE A 400 60.99 -44.13 -0.40
C ILE A 400 60.40 -42.78 -0.01
#